data_AF-A0A7R7VUM5-F1
#
_entry.id   AF-A0A7R7VUM5-F1
#
_cell.length_a   1.000
_cell.length_b   1.000
_cell.length_c   1.000
_cell.angle_alpha   90.00
_cell.angle_beta   90.00
_cell.angle_gamma   90.00
#
_symmetry.space_group_name_H-M   'P 1'
#
loop_
_entity.id
_entity.type
_entity.pdbx_description
1 polymer ?
#
loop_
_entity_poly.entity_id
_entity_poly.type
_entity_poly.pdbx_seq_one_letter_code
_entity_poly.pdbx_strand_id
1 'polypeptide(L)'
;MEHPFAKQEPVDDPNEMATIPESPTSKIKQEDGNENSTPKKRIRENTQTTMDENESPTKKSKAKAPGKKAGLGPIPTSYDEASEEDKLIIKMREKDGQGWSDIRKVIEEITGVKFGGSSLPSRYGRMKANFTVFEKEDADYLLQAKKGIEEKMEHEKWQRIADAIEAKSGNKYPTSAVQKKFKELTKKVNGNGVVAAAVEEE
;
A
#
# COMPACT_ATOMS: atom_id res chain seq x y z
N MET A 1 32.85 16.16 -10.95
CA MET A 1 32.38 14.80 -10.60
C MET A 1 30.86 14.84 -10.81
N GLU A 2 30.37 14.23 -11.88
CA GLU A 2 28.97 14.39 -12.30
C GLU A 2 28.03 13.53 -11.45
N HIS A 3 26.96 14.15 -10.94
CA HIS A 3 25.90 13.48 -10.20
C HIS A 3 24.95 12.77 -11.19
N PRO A 4 24.72 11.45 -11.05
CA PRO A 4 23.95 10.67 -12.03
C PRO A 4 22.43 10.87 -11.98
N PHE A 5 21.92 11.78 -11.13
CA PHE A 5 20.48 11.97 -10.91
C PHE A 5 19.91 13.25 -11.54
N ALA A 6 20.70 14.04 -12.26
CA ALA A 6 20.26 15.32 -12.82
C ALA A 6 20.11 15.25 -14.35
N LYS A 7 18.88 15.55 -14.80
CA LYS A 7 18.40 15.85 -16.18
C LYS A 7 17.78 14.69 -16.96
N GLN A 8 16.44 14.64 -16.95
CA GLN A 8 15.66 14.27 -18.12
C GLN A 8 14.99 15.54 -18.64
N GLU A 9 15.29 15.90 -19.89
CA GLU A 9 14.62 16.98 -20.64
C GLU A 9 13.23 16.52 -21.12
N PRO A 10 12.26 17.44 -21.28
CA PRO A 10 10.94 17.12 -21.79
C PRO A 10 10.96 16.98 -23.32
N VAL A 11 10.41 15.87 -23.83
CA VAL A 11 10.05 15.74 -25.25
C VAL A 11 8.57 16.03 -25.40
N ASP A 12 8.26 17.20 -25.95
CA ASP A 12 6.99 17.51 -26.60
C ASP A 12 6.90 16.71 -27.92
N ASP A 13 5.82 15.95 -28.14
CA ASP A 13 4.80 16.30 -29.16
C ASP A 13 3.66 15.24 -29.23
N PRO A 14 2.45 15.65 -29.67
CA PRO A 14 1.18 14.96 -29.42
C PRO A 14 0.67 14.11 -30.60
N ASN A 15 -0.47 13.46 -30.33
CA ASN A 15 -1.52 13.08 -31.28
C ASN A 15 -1.39 11.69 -31.96
N GLU A 16 -2.18 10.73 -31.49
CA GLU A 16 -2.89 9.82 -32.40
C GLU A 16 -4.16 9.22 -31.76
N MET A 17 -5.30 9.58 -32.34
CA MET A 17 -6.60 8.91 -32.20
C MET A 17 -6.52 7.50 -32.79
N ALA A 18 -7.17 6.50 -32.17
CA ALA A 18 -7.91 5.45 -32.89
C ALA A 18 -8.59 4.42 -31.96
N THR A 19 -9.92 4.54 -31.90
CA THR A 19 -10.93 3.48 -32.14
C THR A 19 -10.87 2.11 -31.44
N ILE A 20 -11.92 1.91 -30.64
CA ILE A 20 -12.62 0.67 -30.26
C ILE A 20 -12.89 -0.24 -31.48
N PRO A 21 -12.90 -1.58 -31.30
CA PRO A 21 -14.08 -2.31 -31.77
C PRO A 21 -14.58 -3.44 -30.86
N GLU A 22 -15.91 -3.54 -30.81
CA GLU A 22 -16.71 -4.65 -30.28
C GLU A 22 -16.65 -5.92 -31.16
N SER A 23 -16.91 -7.07 -30.54
CA SER A 23 -17.10 -8.41 -31.12
C SER A 23 -18.22 -8.50 -32.19
N PRO A 24 -18.26 -9.57 -33.02
CA PRO A 24 -19.19 -10.67 -32.72
C PRO A 24 -18.75 -12.12 -33.11
N THR A 25 -18.98 -13.03 -32.16
CA THR A 25 -19.74 -14.32 -32.19
C THR A 25 -19.43 -15.48 -33.17
N SER A 26 -19.27 -16.67 -32.52
CA SER A 26 -19.79 -18.02 -32.86
C SER A 26 -19.03 -18.98 -33.78
N LYS A 27 -18.56 -20.10 -33.20
CA LYS A 27 -19.09 -21.45 -33.48
C LYS A 27 -18.77 -22.48 -32.39
N ILE A 28 -19.84 -23.18 -32.01
CA ILE A 28 -19.99 -24.21 -30.97
C ILE A 28 -19.49 -25.57 -31.49
N LYS A 29 -18.84 -26.36 -30.62
CA LYS A 29 -19.03 -27.82 -30.59
C LYS A 29 -18.92 -28.32 -29.15
N GLN A 30 -19.98 -28.97 -28.72
CA GLN A 30 -20.20 -29.61 -27.42
C GLN A 30 -19.40 -30.92 -27.30
N GLU A 31 -19.01 -31.28 -26.07
CA GLU A 31 -19.28 -32.60 -25.50
C GLU A 31 -19.10 -32.59 -23.97
N ASP A 32 -19.91 -33.42 -23.34
CA ASP A 32 -20.29 -33.51 -21.92
C ASP A 32 -19.17 -33.79 -20.91
N GLY A 33 -19.40 -33.40 -19.64
CA GLY A 33 -18.56 -33.86 -18.52
C GLY A 33 -18.84 -33.14 -17.20
N ASN A 34 -19.70 -33.75 -16.40
CA ASN A 34 -20.28 -33.30 -15.14
C ASN A 34 -19.29 -32.97 -13.99
N GLU A 35 -19.74 -32.08 -13.09
CA GLU A 35 -19.42 -31.96 -11.65
C GLU A 35 -18.04 -31.41 -11.16
N ASN A 36 -18.03 -30.09 -10.99
CA ASN A 36 -17.76 -29.37 -9.73
C ASN A 36 -16.88 -30.08 -8.66
N SER A 37 -15.60 -29.70 -8.57
CA SER A 37 -14.75 -29.97 -7.40
C SER A 37 -13.83 -28.80 -7.08
N THR A 38 -14.28 -27.94 -6.17
CA THR A 38 -13.46 -26.93 -5.50
C THR A 38 -12.60 -27.63 -4.43
N PRO A 39 -11.27 -27.38 -4.32
CA PRO A 39 -10.44 -28.03 -3.32
C PRO A 39 -10.78 -27.58 -1.89
N LYS A 40 -11.41 -28.47 -1.13
CA LYS A 40 -11.71 -28.31 0.30
C LYS A 40 -10.42 -28.40 1.11
N LYS A 41 -10.07 -27.32 1.80
CA LYS A 41 -8.98 -27.27 2.80
C LYS A 41 -9.21 -28.34 3.87
N ARG A 42 -8.19 -29.16 4.08
CA ARG A 42 -8.13 -30.23 5.09
C ARG A 42 -8.03 -29.60 6.48
N ILE A 43 -9.13 -29.63 7.22
CA ILE A 43 -9.22 -29.26 8.63
C ILE A 43 -8.70 -30.45 9.45
N ARG A 44 -7.72 -30.20 10.33
CA ARG A 44 -7.25 -31.16 11.33
C ARG A 44 -7.94 -30.82 12.64
N GLU A 45 -8.79 -31.74 13.08
CA GLU A 45 -9.48 -31.71 14.36
C GLU A 45 -8.47 -31.95 15.51
N ASN A 46 -8.52 -31.11 16.54
CA ASN A 46 -8.13 -31.51 17.89
C ASN A 46 -9.04 -30.79 18.88
N THR A 47 -9.83 -31.59 19.59
CA THR A 47 -10.73 -31.24 20.68
C THR A 47 -9.93 -30.91 21.94
N GLN A 48 -10.21 -29.77 22.60
CA GLN A 48 -10.65 -29.74 24.01
C GLN A 48 -11.07 -28.34 24.46
N THR A 49 -12.20 -28.32 25.15
CA THR A 49 -12.92 -27.22 25.78
C THR A 49 -12.16 -26.65 26.99
N THR A 50 -12.17 -25.33 27.19
CA THR A 50 -12.43 -24.65 28.47
C THR A 50 -12.55 -23.14 28.24
N MET A 51 -13.34 -22.52 29.11
CA MET A 51 -13.92 -21.18 29.03
C MET A 51 -12.92 -20.02 29.13
N ASP A 52 -13.41 -18.87 28.67
CA ASP A 52 -13.20 -17.52 29.19
C ASP A 52 -12.13 -16.58 28.59
N GLU A 53 -12.54 -15.31 28.56
CA GLU A 53 -11.79 -14.06 28.36
C GLU A 53 -11.31 -13.64 26.96
N ASN A 54 -12.13 -12.79 26.35
CA ASN A 54 -11.81 -11.44 25.88
C ASN A 54 -10.32 -11.04 25.92
N GLU A 55 -9.62 -11.11 24.79
CA GLU A 55 -8.58 -10.12 24.49
C GLU A 55 -8.36 -9.93 22.98
N SER A 56 -8.60 -8.70 22.56
CA SER A 56 -8.21 -8.15 21.26
C SER A 56 -6.69 -8.32 21.05
N PRO A 57 -6.18 -8.64 19.85
CA PRO A 57 -4.74 -8.78 19.65
C PRO A 57 -4.07 -7.40 19.73
N THR A 58 -3.65 -7.02 20.93
CA THR A 58 -2.76 -5.89 21.16
C THR A 58 -1.46 -6.14 20.40
N LYS A 59 -1.15 -5.22 19.47
CA LYS A 59 0.15 -5.15 18.80
C LYS A 59 1.24 -5.10 19.87
N LYS A 60 1.90 -6.22 20.13
CA LYS A 60 3.16 -6.24 20.89
C LYS A 60 4.19 -5.44 20.09
N SER A 61 4.41 -4.21 20.52
CA SER A 61 5.56 -3.40 20.15
C SER A 61 6.81 -4.18 20.54
N LYS A 62 7.46 -4.79 19.54
CA LYS A 62 8.77 -5.40 19.73
C LYS A 62 9.75 -4.28 20.08
N ALA A 63 10.18 -4.26 21.34
CA ALA A 63 11.30 -3.45 21.80
C ALA A 63 12.50 -3.65 20.85
N LYS A 64 13.11 -2.56 20.41
CA LYS A 64 14.37 -2.59 19.65
C LYS A 64 15.49 -3.06 20.58
N ALA A 65 15.77 -4.36 20.59
CA ALA A 65 17.06 -4.83 21.03
C ALA A 65 18.14 -4.27 20.08
N PRO A 66 19.30 -3.78 20.56
CA PRO A 66 20.42 -3.40 19.72
C PRO A 66 21.15 -4.67 19.29
N GLY A 67 20.45 -5.53 18.54
CA GLY A 67 21.07 -6.66 17.88
C GLY A 67 21.93 -6.12 16.75
N LYS A 68 23.24 -6.39 16.78
CA LYS A 68 24.14 -6.23 15.63
C LYS A 68 23.43 -6.84 14.42
N LYS A 69 22.95 -6.00 13.51
CA LYS A 69 22.29 -6.49 12.30
C LYS A 69 23.38 -7.16 11.46
N ALA A 70 23.42 -8.49 11.48
CA ALA A 70 24.19 -9.24 10.50
C ALA A 70 23.69 -8.85 9.10
N GLY A 71 24.52 -8.11 8.35
CA GLY A 71 24.18 -7.50 7.06
C GLY A 71 24.94 -6.19 6.84
N LEU A 72 24.70 -5.50 5.71
CA LEU A 72 25.33 -4.24 5.27
C LEU A 72 25.05 -3.02 6.21
N GLY A 73 24.72 -3.22 7.48
CA GLY A 73 24.42 -2.13 8.41
C GLY A 73 23.16 -1.33 8.06
N PRO A 74 23.00 -0.13 8.65
CA PRO A 74 21.94 0.82 8.31
C PRO A 74 21.92 1.15 6.81
N ILE A 75 20.76 1.53 6.27
CA ILE A 75 20.65 1.98 4.88
C ILE A 75 21.12 3.43 4.82
N PRO A 76 22.05 3.77 3.92
CA PRO A 76 22.62 5.10 3.86
C PRO A 76 21.57 6.15 3.48
N THR A 77 21.78 7.38 3.97
CA THR A 77 20.89 8.52 3.68
C THR A 77 21.43 9.40 2.56
N SER A 78 22.73 9.34 2.29
CA SER A 78 23.40 9.98 1.16
C SER A 78 24.37 9.03 0.46
N TYR A 79 24.76 9.35 -0.77
CA TYR A 79 25.73 8.54 -1.53
C TYR A 79 27.12 8.52 -0.87
N ASP A 80 27.51 9.61 -0.21
CA ASP A 80 28.83 9.72 0.42
C ASP A 80 28.96 8.80 1.64
N GLU A 81 27.90 8.71 2.44
CA GLU A 81 27.78 7.81 3.60
C GLU A 81 27.57 6.33 3.24
N ALA A 82 27.31 6.03 1.97
CA ALA A 82 27.09 4.66 1.53
C ALA A 82 28.37 3.82 1.67
N SER A 83 28.21 2.60 2.19
CA SER A 83 29.30 1.62 2.26
C SER A 83 29.76 1.23 0.86
N GLU A 84 30.94 0.63 0.75
CA GLU A 84 31.49 0.21 -0.54
C GLU A 84 30.57 -0.80 -1.23
N GLU A 85 29.95 -1.70 -0.47
CA GLU A 85 29.00 -2.68 -0.99
C GLU A 85 27.71 -2.02 -1.48
N ASP A 86 27.22 -0.98 -0.79
CA ASP A 86 26.05 -0.21 -1.25
C ASP A 86 26.35 0.57 -2.53
N LYS A 87 27.53 1.20 -2.62
CA LYS A 87 28.02 1.86 -3.83
C LYS A 87 28.14 0.86 -4.99
N LEU A 88 28.58 -0.37 -4.71
CA LEU A 88 28.66 -1.44 -5.69
C LEU A 88 27.28 -1.90 -6.18
N ILE A 89 26.30 -2.08 -5.27
CA ILE A 89 24.91 -2.40 -5.63
C ILE A 89 24.35 -1.34 -6.60
N ILE A 90 24.55 -0.07 -6.31
CA ILE A 90 24.09 1.03 -7.15
C ILE A 90 24.80 1.01 -8.51
N LYS A 91 26.13 0.82 -8.52
CA LYS A 91 26.93 0.79 -9.75
C LYS A 91 26.49 -0.34 -10.67
N MET A 92 26.44 -1.58 -10.17
CA MET A 92 26.06 -2.75 -10.98
C MET A 92 24.61 -2.64 -11.48
N ARG A 93 23.74 -1.99 -10.70
CA ARG A 93 22.34 -1.82 -11.08
C ARG A 93 22.14 -0.74 -12.15
N GLU A 94 22.70 0.44 -11.95
CA GLU A 94 22.43 1.60 -12.82
C GLU A 94 23.38 1.67 -14.02
N LYS A 95 24.67 1.35 -13.85
CA LYS A 95 25.66 1.44 -14.93
C LYS A 95 25.70 0.16 -15.76
N ASP A 96 25.76 -0.98 -15.09
CA ASP A 96 25.96 -2.28 -15.75
C ASP A 96 24.63 -2.97 -16.08
N GLY A 97 23.49 -2.44 -15.59
CA GLY A 97 22.16 -2.98 -15.86
C GLY A 97 21.94 -4.40 -15.34
N GLN A 98 22.72 -4.86 -14.36
CA GLN A 98 22.74 -6.26 -13.97
C GLN A 98 21.48 -6.70 -13.22
N GLY A 99 21.14 -7.97 -13.38
CA GLY A 99 20.05 -8.63 -12.67
C GLY A 99 20.36 -8.78 -11.17
N TRP A 100 19.31 -8.78 -10.35
CA TRP A 100 19.44 -8.91 -8.89
C TRP A 100 20.15 -10.20 -8.44
N SER A 101 20.05 -11.26 -9.23
CA SER A 101 20.71 -12.55 -8.94
C SER A 101 22.23 -12.43 -9.02
N ASP A 102 22.76 -11.70 -9.99
CA ASP A 102 24.21 -11.57 -10.19
C ASP A 102 24.81 -10.56 -9.22
N ILE A 103 24.12 -9.44 -8.99
CA ILE A 103 24.46 -8.48 -7.92
C ILE A 103 24.53 -9.20 -6.57
N ARG A 104 23.58 -10.11 -6.31
CA ARG A 104 23.60 -10.92 -5.08
C ARG A 104 24.85 -11.77 -4.99
N LYS A 105 25.20 -12.53 -6.03
CA LYS A 105 26.39 -13.40 -6.01
C LYS A 105 27.65 -12.60 -5.65
N VAL A 106 27.83 -11.44 -6.30
CA VAL A 106 29.00 -10.57 -6.06
C VAL A 106 29.00 -10.03 -4.62
N ILE A 107 27.86 -9.55 -4.12
CA ILE A 107 27.79 -9.00 -2.75
C ILE A 107 27.93 -10.11 -1.70
N GLU A 108 27.39 -11.30 -1.93
CA GLU A 108 27.56 -12.47 -1.06
C GLU A 108 29.03 -12.95 -1.03
N GLU A 109 29.74 -12.87 -2.16
CA GLU A 109 31.16 -13.22 -2.26
C GLU A 109 32.03 -12.24 -1.48
N ILE A 110 31.74 -10.94 -1.55
CA ILE A 110 32.50 -9.90 -0.85
C ILE A 110 32.22 -9.91 0.65
N THR A 111 30.94 -10.00 1.04
CA THR A 111 30.53 -9.89 2.45
C THR A 111 30.51 -11.22 3.21
N GLY A 112 30.49 -12.35 2.50
CA GLY A 112 30.27 -13.68 3.08
C GLY A 112 28.86 -13.90 3.65
N VAL A 113 27.94 -12.95 3.49
CA VAL A 113 26.58 -13.00 4.05
C VAL A 113 25.59 -13.36 2.95
N LYS A 114 24.75 -14.38 3.19
CA LYS A 114 23.66 -14.77 2.27
C LYS A 114 22.50 -13.78 2.32
N PHE A 115 22.02 -13.35 1.16
CA PHE A 115 20.94 -12.37 1.03
C PHE A 115 19.64 -13.01 0.50
N GLY A 116 18.52 -12.68 1.13
CA GLY A 116 17.21 -13.13 0.68
C GLY A 116 16.78 -12.50 -0.66
N GLY A 117 15.85 -13.16 -1.35
CA GLY A 117 15.24 -12.76 -2.63
C GLY A 117 14.98 -11.26 -2.80
N SER A 118 14.38 -10.65 -1.79
CA SER A 118 13.91 -9.26 -1.78
C SER A 118 14.82 -8.29 -1.03
N SER A 119 15.92 -8.76 -0.42
CA SER A 119 16.75 -7.94 0.47
C SER A 119 17.49 -6.81 -0.27
N LEU A 120 18.29 -7.14 -1.29
CA LEU A 120 19.01 -6.16 -2.10
C LEU A 120 18.07 -5.25 -2.92
N PRO A 121 17.00 -5.75 -3.58
CA PRO A 121 16.03 -4.88 -4.24
C PRO A 121 15.38 -3.87 -3.29
N SER A 122 14.97 -4.32 -2.09
CA SER A 122 14.36 -3.43 -1.10
C SER A 122 15.35 -2.42 -0.55
N ARG A 123 16.60 -2.83 -0.33
CA ARG A 123 17.68 -1.94 0.13
C ARG A 123 17.98 -0.87 -0.91
N TYR A 124 18.17 -1.26 -2.16
CA TYR A 124 18.37 -0.34 -3.27
C TYR A 124 17.18 0.63 -3.45
N GLY A 125 15.94 0.15 -3.38
CA GLY A 125 14.76 1.02 -3.48
C GLY A 125 14.72 2.09 -2.38
N ARG A 126 15.14 1.74 -1.16
CA ARG A 126 15.26 2.70 -0.05
C ARG A 126 16.42 3.66 -0.24
N MET A 127 17.58 3.20 -0.71
CA MET A 127 18.71 4.09 -1.05
C MET A 127 18.29 5.10 -2.12
N LYS A 128 17.61 4.65 -3.18
CA LYS A 128 17.10 5.52 -4.24
C LYS A 128 16.16 6.58 -3.69
N ALA A 129 15.20 6.19 -2.83
CA ALA A 129 14.29 7.15 -2.20
C ALA A 129 15.00 8.15 -1.28
N ASN A 130 16.00 7.70 -0.51
CA ASN A 130 16.78 8.58 0.35
C ASN A 130 17.62 9.58 -0.44
N PHE A 131 18.15 9.16 -1.59
CA PHE A 131 18.98 10.00 -2.45
C PHE A 131 18.16 10.92 -3.36
N THR A 132 16.85 10.70 -3.46
CA THR A 132 15.94 11.62 -4.15
C THR A 132 15.90 12.94 -3.38
N VAL A 133 16.47 13.98 -3.97
CA VAL A 133 16.41 15.34 -3.45
C VAL A 133 15.14 16.00 -3.98
N PHE A 134 14.31 16.51 -3.08
CA PHE A 134 13.21 17.39 -3.44
C PHE A 134 13.71 18.83 -3.48
N GLU A 135 13.39 19.55 -4.55
CA GLU A 135 13.57 21.00 -4.55
C GLU A 135 12.63 21.63 -3.53
N LYS A 136 13.04 22.77 -2.95
CA LYS A 136 12.27 23.41 -1.87
C LYS A 136 10.86 23.78 -2.33
N GLU A 137 10.72 24.24 -3.57
CA GLU A 137 9.43 24.61 -4.17
C GLU A 137 8.54 23.38 -4.37
N ASP A 138 9.11 22.25 -4.79
CA ASP A 138 8.38 20.98 -4.94
C ASP A 138 7.82 20.44 -3.63
N ALA A 139 8.52 20.66 -2.52
CA ALA A 139 8.02 20.29 -1.21
C ALA A 139 6.75 21.08 -0.85
N ASP A 140 6.70 22.38 -1.20
CA ASP A 140 5.51 23.20 -1.01
C ASP A 140 4.37 22.78 -1.95
N TYR A 141 4.67 22.49 -3.22
CA TYR A 141 3.69 21.94 -4.18
C TYR A 141 3.11 20.60 -3.70
N LEU A 142 3.94 19.71 -3.13
CA LEU A 142 3.48 18.44 -2.57
C LEU A 142 2.46 18.65 -1.44
N LEU A 143 2.73 19.57 -0.51
CA LEU A 143 1.82 19.87 0.60
C LEU A 143 0.50 20.47 0.10
N GLN A 144 0.56 21.40 -0.84
CA GLN A 144 -0.62 22.02 -1.43
C GLN A 144 -1.46 21.00 -2.23
N ALA A 145 -0.82 20.17 -3.05
CA ALA A 145 -1.47 19.13 -3.82
C ALA A 145 -2.16 18.10 -2.90
N LYS A 146 -1.46 17.62 -1.87
CA LYS A 146 -2.03 16.69 -0.88
C LYS A 146 -3.28 17.28 -0.23
N LYS A 147 -3.20 18.52 0.26
CA LYS A 147 -4.33 19.20 0.89
C LYS A 147 -5.52 19.31 -0.07
N GLY A 148 -5.30 19.81 -1.29
CA GLY A 148 -6.36 19.99 -2.28
C GLY A 148 -6.99 18.67 -2.73
N ILE A 149 -6.20 17.60 -2.86
CA ILE A 149 -6.71 16.26 -3.21
C ILE A 149 -7.53 15.68 -2.04
N GLU A 150 -7.04 15.77 -0.80
CA GLU A 150 -7.76 15.25 0.37
C GLU A 150 -9.10 15.96 0.58
N GLU A 151 -9.15 17.29 0.43
CA GLU A 151 -10.39 18.06 0.51
C GLU A 151 -11.40 17.63 -0.57
N LYS A 152 -10.95 17.44 -1.81
CA LYS A 152 -11.80 16.95 -2.92
C LYS A 152 -12.28 15.53 -2.67
N MET A 153 -11.38 14.63 -2.26
CA MET A 153 -11.73 13.25 -1.94
C MET A 153 -12.75 13.15 -0.81
N GLU A 154 -12.62 13.99 0.22
CA GLU A 154 -13.59 14.05 1.30
C GLU A 154 -14.95 14.55 0.79
N HIS A 155 -14.98 15.64 0.04
CA HIS A 155 -16.23 16.14 -0.55
C HIS A 155 -16.90 15.09 -1.45
N GLU A 156 -16.14 14.49 -2.37
CA GLU A 156 -16.62 13.42 -3.26
C GLU A 156 -17.13 12.19 -2.50
N LYS A 157 -16.43 11.77 -1.45
CA LYS A 157 -16.88 10.67 -0.58
C LYS A 157 -18.27 10.97 -0.03
N TRP A 158 -18.47 12.16 0.51
CA TRP A 158 -19.75 12.52 1.11
C TRP A 158 -20.85 12.74 0.07
N GLN A 159 -20.52 13.23 -1.13
CA GLN A 159 -21.44 13.28 -2.26
C GLN A 159 -21.89 11.87 -2.66
N ARG A 160 -20.94 10.93 -2.86
CA ARG A 160 -21.28 9.54 -3.20
C ARG A 160 -22.15 8.86 -2.15
N ILE A 161 -21.96 9.18 -0.86
CA ILE A 161 -22.83 8.67 0.21
C ILE A 161 -24.23 9.28 0.11
N ALA A 162 -24.35 10.59 -0.14
CA ALA A 162 -25.64 11.25 -0.33
C ALA A 162 -26.40 10.65 -1.53
N ASP A 163 -25.73 10.48 -2.67
CA ASP A 163 -26.30 9.87 -3.87
C ASP A 163 -26.74 8.42 -3.60
N ALA A 164 -25.94 7.65 -2.85
CA ALA A 164 -26.30 6.29 -2.46
C ALA A 164 -27.51 6.23 -1.51
N ILE A 165 -27.72 7.25 -0.68
CA ILE A 165 -28.93 7.37 0.16
C ILE A 165 -30.12 7.74 -0.71
N GLU A 166 -29.97 8.66 -1.66
CA GLU A 166 -31.02 9.04 -2.60
C GLU A 166 -31.48 7.85 -3.44
N ALA A 167 -30.54 7.09 -4.01
CA ALA A 167 -30.84 5.91 -4.81
C ALA A 167 -31.63 4.84 -4.04
N LYS A 168 -31.46 4.74 -2.72
CA LYS A 168 -32.14 3.76 -1.86
C LYS A 168 -33.44 4.27 -1.25
N SER A 169 -33.49 5.55 -0.87
CA SER A 169 -34.59 6.12 -0.09
C SER A 169 -35.46 7.10 -0.86
N GLY A 170 -35.04 7.51 -2.06
CA GLY A 170 -35.65 8.58 -2.86
C GLY A 170 -35.43 9.99 -2.29
N ASN A 171 -34.82 10.12 -1.10
CA ASN A 171 -34.64 11.39 -0.44
C ASN A 171 -33.27 12.01 -0.75
N LYS A 172 -33.28 13.27 -1.17
CA LYS A 172 -32.07 14.07 -1.37
C LYS A 172 -31.66 14.74 -0.07
N TYR A 173 -30.39 14.59 0.28
CA TYR A 173 -29.78 15.28 1.41
C TYR A 173 -28.53 16.03 0.96
N PRO A 174 -28.30 17.27 1.44
CA PRO A 174 -27.03 17.94 1.22
C PRO A 174 -25.89 17.18 1.93
N THR A 175 -24.70 17.18 1.33
CA THR A 175 -23.52 16.46 1.84
C THR A 175 -23.20 16.79 3.29
N SER A 176 -23.34 18.06 3.69
CA SER A 176 -23.14 18.53 5.07
C SER A 176 -24.11 17.92 6.09
N ALA A 177 -25.37 17.67 5.71
CA ALA A 177 -26.35 17.02 6.59
C ALA A 177 -26.03 15.53 6.76
N VAL A 178 -25.63 14.86 5.69
CA VAL A 178 -25.19 13.45 5.72
C VAL A 178 -23.96 13.28 6.61
N GLN A 179 -22.97 14.17 6.47
CA GLN A 179 -21.79 14.23 7.35
C GLN A 179 -22.16 14.37 8.82
N LYS A 180 -23.01 15.35 9.14
CA LYS A 180 -23.45 15.61 10.51
C LYS A 180 -24.18 14.40 11.09
N LYS A 181 -25.07 13.78 10.32
CA LYS A 181 -25.82 12.59 10.74
C LYS A 181 -24.91 11.39 10.96
N PHE A 182 -23.93 11.16 10.09
CA PHE A 182 -22.94 10.13 10.30
C PHE A 182 -22.17 10.35 11.61
N LYS A 183 -21.68 11.57 11.87
CA LYS A 183 -20.96 11.90 13.11
C LYS A 183 -21.83 11.71 14.37
N GLU A 184 -23.11 12.10 14.32
CA GLU A 184 -24.08 11.86 15.40
C GLU A 184 -24.25 10.36 15.67
N LEU A 185 -24.43 9.55 14.62
CA LEU A 185 -24.58 8.11 14.73
C LEU A 185 -23.31 7.42 15.23
N THR A 186 -22.13 7.80 14.75
CA THR A 186 -20.85 7.27 15.25
C THR A 186 -20.65 7.64 16.71
N LYS A 187 -20.87 8.90 17.10
CA LYS A 187 -20.76 9.29 18.52
C LYS A 187 -21.75 8.52 19.40
N LYS A 188 -22.97 8.26 18.91
CA LYS A 188 -23.95 7.44 19.61
C LYS A 188 -23.49 5.98 19.71
N VAL A 189 -23.06 5.36 18.61
CA VAL A 189 -22.57 3.98 18.60
C VAL A 189 -21.33 3.78 19.48
N ASN A 190 -20.41 4.74 19.49
CA ASN A 190 -19.20 4.70 20.31
C ASN A 190 -19.40 5.21 21.75
N GLY A 191 -20.48 5.94 22.04
CA GLY A 191 -20.82 6.50 23.35
C GLY A 191 -21.92 5.74 24.11
N ASN A 192 -22.74 4.93 23.45
CA ASN A 192 -23.85 4.17 24.06
C ASN A 192 -23.43 2.84 24.69
N GLY A 193 -22.18 2.71 25.14
CA GLY A 193 -21.82 1.67 26.12
C GLY A 193 -22.42 1.91 27.52
N VAL A 194 -23.01 3.08 27.78
CA VAL A 194 -23.65 3.38 29.07
C VAL A 194 -24.94 4.19 28.82
N VAL A 195 -26.04 3.64 29.34
CA VAL A 195 -27.39 4.18 29.55
C VAL A 195 -28.30 4.48 28.34
N ALA A 196 -29.22 3.54 28.08
CA ALA A 196 -30.66 3.78 28.15
C ALA A 196 -31.42 2.44 28.11
N ALA A 197 -31.37 1.70 29.23
CA ALA A 197 -32.35 0.70 29.60
C ALA A 197 -32.95 1.14 30.94
N ALA A 198 -34.14 1.72 30.88
CA ALA A 198 -35.14 1.92 31.94
C ALA A 198 -36.36 2.49 31.19
N VAL A 199 -37.36 1.69 30.80
CA VAL A 199 -38.46 1.18 31.64
C VAL A 199 -39.08 2.29 32.47
N GLU A 200 -40.26 2.74 32.07
CA GLU A 200 -41.38 2.97 32.98
C GLU A 200 -42.71 2.73 32.24
N GLU A 201 -43.47 1.77 32.77
CA GLU A 201 -44.91 1.59 32.57
C GLU A 201 -45.65 2.76 33.24
N GLU A 202 -46.68 3.30 32.59
CA GLU A 202 -48.10 3.17 32.99
C GLU A 202 -49.02 3.69 31.87
#